data_AF-A0A392QC08-F1
#
_entry.id   AF-A0A392QC08-F1
#
_cell.length_a   1.000
_cell.length_b   1.000
_cell.length_c   1.000
_cell.angle_alpha   90.00
_cell.angle_beta   90.00
_cell.angle_gamma   90.00
#
_symmetry.space_group_name_H-M   'P 1'
#
loop_
_entity.id
_entity.type
_entity.pdbx_description
1 polymer ?
#
loop_
_entity_poly.entity_id
_entity_poly.type
_entity_poly.pdbx_seq_one_letter_code
_entity_poly.pdbx_strand_id
1 'polypeptide(L)' 'ELTVAAHDTTGGMKTKISEAAMIAKLGIDVYIVKAATSHSLKALNGDLRNSIPDDWLGTVVRSSR' A
#
# COMPACT_ATOMS: atom_id res chain seq x y z
N GLU A 1 -1.31 -15.19 10.16
CA GLU A 1 -1.24 -15.84 8.83
C GLU A 1 -2.23 -15.11 7.91
N LEU A 2 -1.79 -14.60 6.75
CA LEU A 2 -2.70 -13.92 5.80
C LEU A 2 -3.48 -14.99 5.04
N THR A 3 -4.80 -15.06 5.19
CA THR A 3 -5.60 -16.07 4.51
C THR A 3 -5.66 -15.72 3.02
N VAL A 4 -5.16 -16.61 2.18
CA VAL A 4 -5.13 -16.44 0.72
C VAL A 4 -6.36 -17.15 0.17
N ALA A 5 -7.09 -16.48 -0.73
CA ALA A 5 -8.24 -17.12 -1.37
C ALA A 5 -7.78 -18.28 -2.28
N ALA A 6 -8.54 -19.37 -2.34
CA ALA A 6 -8.15 -20.57 -3.10
C ALA A 6 -7.95 -20.34 -4.61
N HIS A 7 -8.48 -19.24 -5.16
CA HIS A 7 -8.35 -18.84 -6.56
C HIS A 7 -7.28 -17.77 -6.80
N ASP A 8 -6.54 -17.37 -5.78
CA ASP A 8 -5.51 -16.34 -5.89
C ASP A 8 -4.19 -16.94 -6.39
N THR A 9 -3.95 -16.83 -7.68
CA THR A 9 -2.78 -17.39 -8.36
C THR A 9 -1.56 -16.46 -8.33
N THR A 10 -1.71 -15.22 -7.86
CA THR A 10 -0.64 -14.21 -7.81
C THR A 10 0.00 -14.08 -6.43
N GLY A 11 -0.51 -14.84 -5.44
CA GLY A 11 -0.13 -14.70 -4.03
C GLY A 11 -0.74 -13.49 -3.34
N GLY A 12 -1.67 -12.80 -4.00
CA GLY A 12 -2.58 -11.86 -3.38
C GLY A 12 -1.96 -10.70 -2.64
N MET A 13 -2.48 -10.47 -1.44
CA MET A 13 -1.97 -9.44 -0.54
C MET A 13 -0.56 -9.74 -0.04
N LYS A 14 -0.18 -11.01 0.12
CA LYS A 14 1.17 -11.37 0.54
C LYS A 14 2.19 -10.87 -0.49
N THR A 15 1.97 -11.14 -1.78
CA THR A 15 2.84 -10.67 -2.86
C THR A 15 2.87 -9.14 -2.93
N LYS A 16 1.71 -8.46 -2.88
CA LYS A 16 1.64 -6.99 -2.91
C LYS A 16 2.46 -6.35 -1.80
N ILE A 17 2.41 -6.90 -0.58
CA ILE A 17 3.18 -6.39 0.56
C ILE A 17 4.67 -6.67 0.37
N SER A 18 5.06 -7.86 -0.09
CA SER A 18 6.47 -8.20 -0.35
C SER A 18 7.08 -7.30 -1.43
N GLU A 19 6.37 -7.03 -2.52
CA GLU A 19 6.82 -6.10 -3.57
C GLU A 19 6.89 -4.66 -3.06
N ALA A 20 5.83 -4.21 -2.36
CA ALA A 20 5.81 -2.88 -1.75
C ALA A 20 7.00 -2.67 -0.78
N ALA A 21 7.36 -3.69 -0.01
CA ALA A 21 8.52 -3.64 0.88
C ALA A 21 9.85 -3.54 0.11
N MET A 22 10.00 -4.22 -1.04
CA MET A 22 11.19 -4.07 -1.89
C MET A 22 11.30 -2.66 -2.47
N ILE A 23 10.20 -2.08 -2.93
CA ILE A 23 10.15 -0.70 -3.43
C ILE A 23 10.46 0.31 -2.30
N ALA A 24 9.88 0.09 -1.12
CA ALA A 24 10.10 0.94 0.04
C ALA A 24 11.58 0.98 0.48
N LYS A 25 12.32 -0.13 0.34
CA LYS A 25 13.78 -0.17 0.60
C LYS A 25 14.59 0.75 -0.33
N LEU A 26 14.04 1.15 -1.48
CA LEU A 26 14.65 2.12 -2.39
C LEU A 26 14.31 3.58 -2.02
N GLY A 27 13.65 3.81 -0.88
CA GLY A 27 13.24 5.13 -0.42
C GLY A 27 11.95 5.64 -1.06
N ILE A 28 11.13 4.74 -1.62
CA ILE A 28 9.87 5.07 -2.29
C ILE A 28 8.70 4.62 -1.44
N ASP A 29 7.91 5.56 -0.92
CA ASP A 29 6.68 5.22 -0.18
C ASP A 29 5.66 4.54 -1.10
N VAL A 30 5.10 3.42 -0.62
CA VAL A 30 4.09 2.65 -1.35
C VAL A 30 2.77 2.67 -0.60
N TYR A 31 1.69 2.98 -1.32
CA TYR A 31 0.34 3.04 -0.80
C TYR A 31 -0.51 1.92 -1.39
N ILE A 32 -1.06 1.05 -0.53
CA ILE A 32 -2.01 0.00 -0.93
C ILE A 32 -3.38 0.42 -0.42
N VAL A 33 -4.30 0.67 -1.34
CA VAL A 33 -5.61 1.25 -1.05
C VAL A 33 -6.68 0.64 -1.94
N LYS A 34 -7.93 0.63 -1.47
CA LYS A 34 -9.07 0.16 -2.27
C LYS A 34 -9.27 1.09 -3.47
N ALA A 35 -9.29 0.51 -4.66
CA ALA A 35 -9.53 1.26 -5.90
C ALA A 35 -10.92 1.93 -5.93
N ALA A 36 -11.04 2.98 -6.76
CA ALA A 36 -12.28 3.75 -6.95
C ALA A 36 -12.84 4.37 -5.65
N THR A 37 -11.94 4.80 -4.75
CA THR A 37 -12.29 5.52 -3.51
C THR A 37 -11.60 6.89 -3.47
N SER A 38 -12.10 7.78 -2.61
CA SER A 38 -11.43 9.06 -2.34
C SER A 38 -10.00 8.87 -1.83
N HIS A 39 -9.74 7.82 -1.03
CA HIS A 39 -8.40 7.45 -0.57
C HIS A 39 -7.47 7.07 -1.72
N SER A 40 -7.96 6.36 -2.75
CA SER A 40 -7.14 6.06 -3.94
C SER A 40 -6.77 7.31 -4.74
N LEU A 41 -7.66 8.32 -4.78
CA LEU A 41 -7.36 9.60 -5.41
C LEU A 41 -6.35 10.41 -4.60
N LYS A 42 -6.51 10.48 -3.27
CA LYS A 42 -5.53 11.12 -2.36
C LYS A 42 -4.13 10.54 -2.53
N ALA A 43 -4.01 9.21 -2.61
CA ALA A 43 -2.74 8.54 -2.85
C ALA A 43 -2.13 8.88 -4.22
N LEU A 44 -2.96 8.91 -5.28
CA LEU A 44 -2.52 9.24 -6.64
C LEU A 44 -2.04 10.70 -6.76
N ASN A 45 -2.72 11.63 -6.09
CA ASN A 45 -2.38 13.05 -6.09
C ASN A 45 -1.10 13.37 -5.30
N GLY A 46 -0.63 12.45 -4.45
CA GLY A 46 0.54 12.64 -3.61
C GLY A 46 0.28 13.40 -2.32
N ASP A 47 -0.99 13.51 -1.90
CA ASP A 47 -1.40 14.21 -0.67
C ASP A 47 -0.77 13.61 0.60
N LEU A 48 -0.33 12.36 0.52
CA LEU A 48 0.22 11.56 1.62
C LEU A 48 1.74 11.67 1.79
N ARG A 49 2.44 12.44 0.93
CA ARG A 49 3.91 12.49 0.92
C ARG A 49 4.52 13.15 2.17
N ASN A 50 3.82 14.12 2.74
CA ASN A 50 4.33 14.90 3.88
C ASN A 50 3.80 14.36 5.22
N SER A 51 2.53 13.98 5.26
CA SER A 51 1.89 13.42 6.45
C SER A 51 0.75 12.48 6.04
N ILE A 52 0.44 11.53 6.93
CA ILE A 52 -0.73 10.67 6.77
C ILE A 52 -1.88 11.30 7.57
N PRO A 53 -2.99 11.70 6.93
CA PRO A 53 -4.17 12.21 7.62
C PRO A 53 -4.77 11.18 8.58
N ASP A 54 -5.40 11.64 9.66
CA ASP A 54 -6.08 10.76 10.63
C ASP A 54 -7.24 9.96 10.02
N ASP A 55 -7.87 10.49 8.96
CA ASP A 55 -8.95 9.84 8.21
C ASP A 55 -8.46 8.87 7.12
N TRP A 56 -7.15 8.58 7.08
CA TRP A 56 -6.57 7.70 6.08
C TRP A 56 -7.03 6.25 6.25
N LEU A 57 -7.55 5.66 5.17
CA LEU A 57 -7.92 4.26 5.09
C LEU A 57 -7.12 3.56 3.98
N GLY A 58 -6.07 2.85 4.39
CA GLY A 58 -5.21 2.07 3.51
C GLY A 58 -3.93 1.67 4.22
N THR A 59 -3.09 0.89 3.55
CA THR A 59 -1.78 0.48 4.08
C THR A 59 -0.70 1.36 3.48
N VAL A 60 0.17 1.90 4.33
CA VAL A 60 1.39 2.61 3.90
C VAL A 60 2.59 1.73 4.20
N VAL A 61 3.38 1.44 3.18
CA VAL A 61 4.65 0.71 3.30
C VAL A 61 5.77 1.69 3.01
N ARG A 62 6.60 1.95 4.03
CA ARG A 62 7.74 2.87 3.96
C ARG A 62 8.94 2.23 4.67
N SER A 63 10.15 2.51 4.22
CA SER A 63 11.33 2.10 4.98
C SER A 63 11.40 2.97 6.23
N SER A 64 11.57 2.36 7.40
CA SER A 64 12.18 3.11 8.51
C SER A 64 13.58 3.49 8.06
N ARG A 65 13.99 4.72 8.35
CA ARG A 65 15.42 5.05 8.33
C ARG A 65 16.17 4.12 9.30
#